data_AF-A0A925KCD3-F1
#
_entry.id   AF-A0A925KCD3-F1
#
_cell.length_a   1.000
_cell.length_b   1.000
_cell.length_c   1.000
_cell.angle_alpha   90.00
_cell.angle_beta   90.00
_cell.angle_gamma   90.00
#
_symmetry.space_group_name_H-M   'P 1'
#
loop_
_entity.id
_entity.type
_entity.pdbx_description
1 polymer ?
#
loop_
_entity_poly.entity_id
_entity_poly.type
_entity_poly.pdbx_seq_one_letter_code
_entity_poly.pdbx_strand_id
1 'polypeptide(L)' 'MSRLNYFIRLSEWDQRTCMPAGGALPKARAHAELASLQHQLDADPELDRLLQRVLDEPLDAWQHANVEEMRR' A
#
# COMPACT_ATOMS: atom_id res chain seq x y z
N MET A 1 -3.53 -2.74 0.80
CA MET A 1 -2.29 -1.96 1.03
C MET A 1 -1.13 -2.83 1.55
N SER A 2 -1.22 -3.45 2.74
CA SER A 2 -0.10 -4.19 3.36
C SER A 2 0.64 -5.20 2.46
N ARG A 3 -0.05 -6.03 1.67
CA ARG A 3 0.59 -7.04 0.81
C ARG A 3 1.39 -6.47 -0.36
N LEU A 4 0.94 -5.35 -0.94
CA LEU A 4 1.62 -4.72 -2.07
C LEU A 4 2.92 -4.05 -1.59
N ASN A 5 2.85 -3.31 -0.49
CA ASN A 5 4.01 -2.73 0.18
C ASN A 5 5.02 -3.83 0.60
N TYR A 6 4.54 -4.93 1.17
CA TYR A 6 5.40 -6.07 1.51
C TYR A 6 6.18 -6.59 0.29
N PHE A 7 5.50 -6.77 -0.85
CA PHE A 7 6.15 -7.23 -2.08
C PHE A 7 7.18 -6.21 -2.62
N ILE A 8 6.86 -4.92 -2.61
CA ILE A 8 7.80 -3.85 -3.00
C ILE A 8 9.07 -3.94 -2.15
N ARG A 9 8.92 -4.02 -0.82
CA ARG A 9 10.05 -4.12 0.12
C ARG A 9 10.89 -5.38 -0.08
N LEU A 10 10.26 -6.52 -0.34
CA LEU A 10 10.97 -7.77 -0.65
C LEU A 10 11.77 -7.64 -1.96
N SER A 11 11.15 -7.05 -2.98
CA SER A 11 11.78 -6.83 -4.29
C SER A 11 12.96 -5.85 -4.22
N GLU A 12 12.87 -4.82 -3.37
CA GLU A 12 13.98 -3.92 -3.09
C GLU A 12 15.14 -4.61 -2.37
N TRP A 13 14.84 -5.49 -1.41
CA TRP A 13 15.89 -6.27 -0.75
C TRP A 13 16.63 -7.14 -1.78
N ASP A 14 15.88 -7.87 -2.62
CA ASP A 14 16.43 -8.68 -3.71
C ASP A 14 17.30 -7.86 -4.68
N GLN A 15 16.89 -6.62 -4.97
CA GLN A 15 17.67 -5.72 -5.81
C GLN A 15 19.06 -5.40 -5.22
N ARG A 16 19.13 -5.26 -3.90
CA ARG A 16 20.37 -4.90 -3.19
C ARG A 16 21.29 -6.11 -2.99
N THR A 17 20.76 -7.33 -3.02
CA THR A 17 21.52 -8.55 -2.70
C THR A 17 21.85 -9.41 -3.92
N CYS A 18 20.95 -9.50 -4.90
CA CYS A 18 21.00 -10.52 -5.95
C CYS A 18 20.89 -9.97 -7.39
N MET A 19 20.81 -8.64 -7.59
CA MET A 19 20.50 -8.10 -8.92
C MET A 19 21.61 -8.37 -9.96
N PRO A 20 21.29 -9.00 -11.10
CA PRO A 20 22.23 -9.17 -12.20
C PRO A 20 22.51 -7.84 -12.91
N ALA A 21 23.67 -7.74 -13.56
CA ALA A 21 24.00 -6.58 -14.40
C ALA A 21 22.90 -6.35 -15.46
N GLY A 22 22.47 -5.10 -15.63
CA GLY A 22 21.39 -4.72 -16.55
C GLY A 22 19.96 -4.84 -16.00
N GLY A 23 19.76 -5.41 -14.80
CA GLY A 23 18.43 -5.57 -14.18
C GLY A 23 17.83 -4.29 -13.58
N ALA A 24 18.62 -3.22 -13.43
CA ALA A 24 18.22 -2.02 -12.68
C ALA A 24 17.06 -1.25 -13.35
N LEU A 25 17.14 -1.04 -14.67
CA LEU A 25 16.16 -0.21 -15.38
C LEU A 25 14.76 -0.88 -15.46
N PRO A 26 14.63 -2.17 -15.84
CA PRO A 26 13.33 -2.84 -15.81
C PRO A 26 12.72 -2.87 -14.40
N LYS A 27 13.52 -3.12 -13.36
CA LYS A 27 13.04 -3.16 -11.97
C LYS A 27 12.59 -1.79 -11.47
N ALA A 28 13.32 -0.72 -11.81
CA ALA A 28 12.91 0.65 -11.48
C ALA A 28 11.55 1.03 -12.10
N ARG A 29 11.29 0.62 -13.35
CA ARG A 29 9.99 0.84 -13.99
C ARG A 29 8.87 0.09 -13.28
N ALA A 30 9.08 -1.18 -12.96
CA ALA A 30 8.10 -1.99 -12.22
C ALA A 30 7.80 -1.40 -10.84
N HIS A 31 8.81 -0.88 -10.11
CA HIS A 31 8.60 -0.20 -8.84
C HIS A 31 7.79 1.09 -8.99
N ALA A 32 8.03 1.88 -10.05
CA ALA A 32 7.25 3.09 -10.31
C ALA A 32 5.77 2.78 -10.60
N GLU A 33 5.51 1.72 -11.38
CA GLU A 33 4.13 1.24 -11.64
C GLU A 33 3.44 0.78 -10.36
N LEU A 34 4.13 -0.01 -9.52
CA LEU A 34 3.60 -0.46 -8.24
C LEU A 34 3.36 0.71 -7.26
N ALA A 35 4.23 1.71 -7.23
CA ALA A 35 4.05 2.91 -6.42
C ALA A 35 2.82 3.72 -6.89
N SER A 36 2.61 3.84 -8.20
CA SER A 36 1.41 4.48 -8.77
C SER A 36 0.14 3.71 -8.38
N LEU A 37 0.15 2.38 -8.46
CA LEU A 37 -0.99 1.55 -8.06
C LEU A 37 -1.28 1.67 -6.55
N GLN A 38 -0.23 1.66 -5.72
CA GLN A 38 -0.37 1.87 -4.28
C GLN A 38 -1.01 3.23 -4.00
N HIS A 39 -0.52 4.30 -4.62
CA HIS A 39 -1.08 5.63 -4.47
C HIS A 39 -2.55 5.72 -4.92
N GLN A 40 -2.91 5.09 -6.04
CA GLN A 40 -4.29 5.06 -6.52
C GLN A 40 -5.24 4.38 -5.54
N LEU A 41 -4.81 3.28 -4.91
CA LEU A 41 -5.60 2.57 -3.90
C LEU A 41 -5.74 3.39 -2.61
N ASP A 42 -4.69 4.13 -2.24
CA ASP A 42 -4.69 4.96 -1.03
C ASP A 42 -5.52 6.23 -1.21
N ALA A 43 -5.58 6.76 -2.43
CA ALA A 43 -6.36 7.95 -2.79
C ALA A 43 -7.74 7.63 -3.39
N ASP A 44 -8.21 6.38 -3.31
CA ASP A 44 -9.52 5.99 -3.86
C ASP A 44 -10.65 6.69 -3.09
N PRO A 45 -11.49 7.54 -3.73
CA PRO A 45 -12.60 8.21 -3.07
C PRO A 45 -13.61 7.25 -2.42
N GLU A 46 -13.70 6.02 -2.93
CA GLU A 46 -14.56 4.99 -2.33
C GLU A 46 -14.05 4.58 -0.95
N LEU A 47 -12.73 4.58 -0.74
CA LEU A 47 -12.14 4.28 0.57
C LEU A 47 -12.59 5.32 1.61
N ASP A 48 -12.52 6.60 1.27
CA ASP A 48 -12.97 7.69 2.16
C ASP A 48 -14.48 7.57 2.45
N ARG A 49 -15.28 7.28 1.42
CA ARG A 49 -16.72 7.05 1.58
C ARG A 49 -17.03 5.89 2.53
N LEU A 50 -16.30 4.77 2.41
CA LEU A 50 -16.46 3.61 3.29
C LEU A 50 -16.01 3.92 4.72
N LEU A 51 -14.89 4.62 4.89
CA LEU A 51 -14.38 5.07 6.20
C LEU A 51 -15.31 6.10 6.85
N GLN A 52 -16.06 6.88 6.08
CA GLN A 52 -17.09 7.78 6.61
C GLN A 52 -18.31 6.98 7.07
N ARG A 53 -18.79 6.03 6.26
CA ARG A 53 -19.99 5.23 6.55
C ARG A 53 -19.81 4.34 7.79
N VAL A 54 -18.62 3.79 8.00
CA VAL A 54 -18.36 2.88 9.12
C VAL A 54 -18.44 3.57 10.49
N LEU A 55 -18.34 4.90 10.55
CA LEU A 55 -18.51 5.67 11.79
C LEU A 55 -19.95 5.63 12.34
N ASP A 56 -20.93 5.34 11.48
CA ASP A 56 -22.33 5.19 11.89
C ASP A 56 -22.64 3.76 12.39
N GLU A 57 -21.67 2.84 12.30
CA GLU A 57 -21.81 1.44 12.73
C GLU A 57 -21.32 1.25 14.18
N PRO A 58 -21.87 0.29 14.94
CA PRO A 58 -21.41 -0.01 16.28
C PRO A 58 -20.04 -0.72 16.24
N LEU A 59 -18.96 0.05 16.35
CA LEU A 59 -17.59 -0.46 16.35
C LEU A 59 -17.10 -0.80 17.76
N ASP A 60 -16.37 -1.91 17.89
CA ASP A 60 -15.57 -2.18 19.08
C ASP A 60 -14.31 -1.29 19.13
N ALA A 61 -13.62 -1.30 20.27
CA ALA A 61 -12.45 -0.46 20.49
C ALA A 61 -11.29 -0.76 19.52
N TRP A 62 -11.14 -2.02 19.08
CA TRP A 62 -10.09 -2.42 18.14
C TRP A 62 -10.43 -1.95 16.72
N GLN A 63 -11.68 -2.11 16.30
CA GLN A 63 -12.19 -1.64 15.02
C GLN A 63 -12.08 -0.12 14.90
N HIS A 64 -12.46 0.63 15.95
CA HIS A 64 -12.31 2.08 15.99
C HIS A 64 -10.84 2.50 15.84
N ALA A 65 -9.91 1.83 16.55
CA ALA A 65 -8.48 2.13 16.42
C ALA A 65 -7.96 1.88 14.99
N ASN A 66 -8.44 0.84 14.31
CA ASN A 66 -8.06 0.59 12.92
C ASN A 66 -8.58 1.67 11.97
N VAL A 67 -9.83 2.14 12.13
CA VAL A 67 -10.40 3.21 11.29
C VAL A 67 -9.61 4.52 11.46
N GLU A 68 -9.24 4.87 12.69
CA GLU A 68 -8.40 6.03 12.97
C GLU A 68 -7.02 5.91 12.34
N GLU A 69 -6.38 4.73 12.41
CA GLU A 69 -5.08 4.50 11.79
C GLU A 69 -5.16 4.54 10.25
N MET A 70 -6.24 4.01 9.67
CA MET A 70 -6.46 4.05 8.21
C MET A 70 -6.67 5.46 7.65
N ARG A 71 -7.03 6.45 8.50
CA ARG A 71 -7.24 7.85 8.12
C ARG A 71 -5.98 8.72 8.23
N ARG A 72 -4.90 8.22 8.84
CA ARG A 72 -3.63 8.96 9.05
C ARG A 72 -2.71 8.87 7.84
#